data_AF-A0A942QSL0-F1
#
_entry.id   AF-A0A942QSL0-F1
#
_cell.length_a   1.000
_cell.length_b   1.000
_cell.length_c   1.000
_cell.angle_alpha   90.00
_cell.angle_beta   90.00
_cell.angle_gamma   90.00
#
_symmetry.space_group_name_H-M   'P 1'
#
loop_
_entity.id
_entity.type
_entity.pdbx_description
1 polymer ?
#
loop_
_entity_poly.entity_id
_entity_poly.type
_entity_poly.pdbx_seq_one_letter_code
_entity_poly.pdbx_strand_id
1 'polypeptide(L)' 'MIPGAVLGWDMGAALAMAQALVIDTLIAAELLPEIEAVMVRKLNEQMEGGRDG' A
#
# COMPACT_ATOMS: atom_id res chain seq x y z
N MET A 1 -5.31 17.57 -6.37
CA MET A 1 -5.65 16.14 -6.31
C MET A 1 -5.48 15.59 -7.71
N ILE A 2 -4.55 14.65 -7.90
CA ILE A 2 -4.24 14.06 -9.21
C ILE A 2 -5.37 13.08 -9.55
N PRO A 3 -6.01 13.16 -10.72
CA PRO A 3 -6.97 12.15 -11.14
C PRO A 3 -6.30 10.76 -11.15
N GLY A 4 -6.85 9.82 -10.37
CA GLY A 4 -6.30 8.47 -10.24
C GLY A 4 -5.26 8.29 -9.12
N ALA A 5 -4.99 9.29 -8.29
CA ALA A 5 -4.10 9.13 -7.14
C ALA A 5 -4.58 8.01 -6.20
N VAL A 6 -3.67 7.12 -5.83
CA VAL A 6 -3.89 6.13 -4.78
C VAL A 6 -3.87 6.87 -3.45
N LEU A 7 -4.91 6.68 -2.63
CA LEU A 7 -5.01 7.28 -1.29
C LEU A 7 -4.70 6.29 -0.17
N GLY A 8 -4.80 5.00 -0.48
CA GLY A 8 -4.60 3.89 0.43
C GLY A 8 -4.98 2.57 -0.23
N TRP A 9 -4.66 1.47 0.44
CA TRP A 9 -5.06 0.11 0.06
C TRP A 9 -5.99 -0.50 1.13
N ASP A 10 -6.59 -1.64 0.82
CA ASP A 10 -7.47 -2.32 1.76
C ASP A 10 -6.64 -3.05 2.85
N MET A 11 -6.69 -2.53 4.08
CA MET A 11 -5.96 -3.13 5.21
C MET A 11 -6.49 -4.52 5.59
N GLY A 12 -7.78 -4.80 5.39
CA GLY A 12 -8.36 -6.12 5.65
C GLY A 12 -7.80 -7.17 4.71
N ALA A 13 -7.66 -6.84 3.43
CA ALA A 13 -7.04 -7.69 2.43
C ALA A 13 -5.55 -7.90 2.72
N ALA A 14 -4.83 -6.86 3.14
CA ALA A 14 -3.43 -6.97 3.53
C ALA A 14 -3.22 -7.92 4.72
N LEU A 15 -4.08 -7.83 5.75
CA LEU A 15 -4.04 -8.72 6.91
C LEU A 15 -4.46 -10.15 6.55
N ALA A 16 -5.46 -10.33 5.69
CA ALA A 16 -5.85 -11.64 5.19
C ALA A 16 -4.71 -12.32 4.41
N MET A 17 -3.98 -11.56 3.58
CA MET A 17 -2.78 -12.04 2.90
C MET A 17 -1.67 -12.41 3.90
N ALA A 18 -1.42 -11.59 4.92
CA ALA A 18 -0.44 -11.90 5.96
C ALA A 18 -0.76 -13.22 6.67
N GLN A 19 -2.02 -13.44 7.04
CA GLN A 19 -2.48 -14.69 7.63
C GLN A 19 -2.27 -15.89 6.70
N ALA A 20 -2.58 -15.74 5.40
CA ALA A 20 -2.39 -16.80 4.41
C ALA A 20 -0.91 -17.18 4.22
N LEU A 21 0.01 -16.23 4.44
CA LEU A 21 1.46 -16.44 4.39
C LEU A 21 2.04 -16.90 5.74
N VAL A 22 1.19 -17.18 6.74
CA VAL A 22 1.59 -17.58 8.10
C VAL A 22 2.46 -16.52 8.79
N ILE A 23 2.22 -15.25 8.45
CA ILE A 23 2.80 -14.11 9.15
C ILE A 23 1.92 -13.81 10.37
N ASP A 24 2.55 -13.56 11.51
CA ASP A 24 1.83 -13.11 12.71
C ASP A 24 1.03 -11.84 12.39
N THR A 25 -0.28 -11.90 12.60
CA THR A 25 -1.20 -10.84 12.19
C THR A 25 -1.00 -9.56 13.02
N LEU A 26 -0.56 -9.68 14.28
CA LEU A 26 -0.28 -8.52 15.12
C LEU A 26 0.98 -7.80 14.63
N ILE A 27 2.05 -8.56 14.33
CA ILE A 27 3.27 -8.00 13.72
C ILE A 27 2.94 -7.34 12.38
N ALA A 28 2.13 -7.98 11.54
CA ALA A 28 1.70 -7.40 10.27
C ALA A 28 0.95 -6.09 10.48
N ALA A 29 -0.01 -6.03 11.41
CA ALA A 29 -0.80 -4.83 11.70
C ALA A 29 0.07 -3.64 12.14
N GLU A 30 1.16 -3.87 12.87
CA GLU A 30 2.09 -2.83 13.29
C GLU A 30 2.95 -2.30 12.13
N LEU A 31 3.34 -3.17 11.19
CA LEU A 31 4.25 -2.82 10.09
C LEU A 31 3.54 -2.31 8.84
N LEU A 32 2.30 -2.76 8.59
CA LEU A 32 1.53 -2.45 7.39
C LEU A 32 1.29 -0.95 7.14
N PRO A 33 1.06 -0.08 8.15
CA PRO A 33 0.87 1.35 7.92
C PRO A 33 2.08 2.03 7.26
N GLU A 34 3.30 1.71 7.71
CA GLU A 34 4.52 2.28 7.12
C GLU A 34 4.75 1.76 5.68
N ILE A 35 4.43 0.50 5.44
CA ILE A 35 4.50 -0.11 4.10
C ILE A 35 3.51 0.58 3.16
N GLU A 36 2.26 0.82 3.61
CA GLU A 36 1.25 1.56 2.86
C GLU A 36 1.77 2.94 2.47
N ALA A 37 2.27 3.71 3.44
CA ALA A 37 2.72 5.07 3.21
C ALA A 37 3.81 5.12 2.12
N VAL A 38 4.76 4.20 2.16
CA VAL A 38 5.82 4.10 1.13
C VAL A 38 5.24 3.66 -0.21
N MET A 39 4.37 2.65 -0.25
CA MET A 39 3.77 2.14 -1.48
C MET A 39 2.87 3.18 -2.16
N VAL A 40 2.00 3.85 -1.42
CA VAL A 40 1.12 4.92 -1.92
C VAL A 40 1.94 6.05 -2.53
N ARG A 41 2.98 6.52 -1.82
CA ARG A 41 3.89 7.54 -2.35
C ARG A 41 4.52 7.09 -3.66
N LYS A 42 5.11 5.90 -3.69
CA LYS A 42 5.80 5.35 -4.87
C LYS A 42 4.89 5.07 -6.06
N LEU A 43 3.66 4.63 -5.82
CA LEU A 43 2.69 4.40 -6.89
C LEU A 43 2.25 5.72 -7.51
N ASN A 44 1.97 6.73 -6.68
CA ASN A 44 1.62 8.06 -7.17
C ASN A 44 2.78 8.70 -7.94
N GLU A 45 4.02 8.62 -7.45
CA GLU A 45 5.23 9.08 -8.16
C GLU A 45 5.36 8.44 -9.56
N GLN A 46 5.12 7.12 -9.66
CA GLN A 46 5.17 6.41 -10.95
C GLN A 46 4.04 6.82 -11.89
N MET A 47 2.83 7.08 -11.37
CA MET A 47 1.70 7.54 -12.17
C MET A 47 1.91 8.96 -12.70
N GLU A 48 2.58 9.82 -11.92
CA GLU A 48 3.01 11.14 -12.39
C GLU A 48 4.10 11.02 -13.45
N GLY A 49 5.17 10.27 -13.20
CA GLY A 49 6.27 10.10 -14.15
C GLY A 49 5.89 9.40 -15.46
N GLY A 50 4.89 8.52 -15.45
CA GLY A 50 4.34 7.91 -16.66
C GLY A 50 3.40 8.81 -17.47
N ARG A 51 2.98 9.96 -16.91
CA ARG A 51 2.10 10.93 -17.56
C ARG A 51 2.85 12.05 -18.27
N ASP A 52 4.14 12.21 -17.95
CA ASP A 52 5.05 13.19 -18.54
C ASP A 52 5.95 12.60 -19.65
N GLY A 53 5.67 11.36 -20.09
CA GLY A 53 6.36 10.64 -21.18
C GLY A 53 5.56 10.56 -22.48
#